data_AF-A0A2E4WCD1-F1
#
_entry.id   AF-A0A2E4WCD1-F1
#
_cell.length_a   1.000
_cell.length_b   1.000
_cell.length_c   1.000
_cell.angle_alpha   90.00
_cell.angle_beta   90.00
_cell.angle_gamma   90.00
#
_symmetry.space_group_name_H-M   'P 1'
#
loop_
_entity.id
_entity.type
_entity.pdbx_description
1 polymer ?
#
loop_
_entity_poly.entity_id
_entity_poly.type
_entity_poly.pdbx_seq_one_letter_code
_entity_poly.pdbx_strand_id
1 'polypeptide(L)'
;MLKINFFIQLGIIALMSTNAIAKEADNVGMPQMSFPDFMPQLVWLCIIFPIIYLTMKYVALPRISEIITNRELKISNDLSKAEEIKKKIEQINNEHQAAIEKTNQEIKEIVSKINIKMHTEAEKKLKDCQSEINDKIEKEKNKLEKEIDDFNLNLNNISSEIVENIISKFYDDKPDSSIIKSKVDMYIESYKNE
;
A
#
# COMPACT_ATOMS: atom_id res chain seq x y z
N MET A 1 -30.09 40.23 33.14
CA MET A 1 -29.62 41.12 34.24
C MET A 1 -30.75 41.83 35.00
N LEU A 2 -31.98 41.89 34.51
CA LEU A 2 -33.08 42.64 35.16
C LEU A 2 -33.75 41.95 36.39
N LYS A 3 -33.63 40.63 36.55
CA LYS A 3 -34.34 39.87 37.61
C LYS A 3 -33.63 39.84 38.98
N ILE A 4 -32.32 40.06 39.02
CA ILE A 4 -31.54 40.09 40.29
C ILE A 4 -31.74 41.42 41.03
N ASN A 5 -31.75 42.55 40.31
CA ASN A 5 -31.97 43.86 40.92
C ASN A 5 -33.41 44.06 41.40
N PHE A 6 -34.39 43.39 40.76
CA PHE A 6 -35.79 43.42 41.19
C PHE A 6 -35.99 42.80 42.59
N PHE A 7 -35.27 41.73 42.91
CA PHE A 7 -35.33 41.08 44.23
C PHE A 7 -34.65 41.90 45.33
N ILE A 8 -33.59 42.64 44.99
CA ILE A 8 -32.92 43.56 45.92
C ILE A 8 -33.81 44.80 46.19
N GLN A 9 -34.50 45.28 45.15
CA GLN A 9 -35.38 46.45 45.24
C GLN A 9 -36.69 46.15 45.97
N LEU A 10 -37.22 44.92 45.88
CA LEU A 10 -38.35 44.46 46.69
C LEU A 10 -38.00 44.37 48.19
N GLY A 11 -36.75 44.04 48.51
CA GLY A 11 -36.24 44.00 49.88
C GLY A 11 -36.11 45.39 50.54
N ILE A 12 -35.91 46.45 49.75
CA ILE A 12 -35.76 47.83 50.26
C ILE A 12 -37.13 48.50 50.49
N ILE A 13 -38.20 48.09 49.80
CA ILE A 13 -39.54 48.68 49.93
C ILE A 13 -40.25 48.24 51.23
N ALA A 14 -39.81 47.17 51.88
CA ALA A 14 -40.38 46.71 53.16
C ALA A 14 -39.99 47.57 54.38
N LEU A 15 -39.13 48.58 54.23
CA LEU A 15 -38.66 49.44 55.33
C LEU A 15 -39.32 50.83 55.41
N MET A 16 -40.27 51.16 54.53
CA MET A 16 -40.89 52.50 54.47
C MET A 16 -42.42 52.42 54.35
N SER A 17 -43.10 52.02 55.43
CA SER A 17 -44.52 52.37 55.64
C SER A 17 -44.84 52.35 57.13
N THR A 18 -44.78 53.53 57.76
CA THR A 18 -45.29 53.81 59.09
C THR A 18 -46.80 53.77 59.11
N ASN A 19 -47.40 53.23 60.18
CA ASN A 19 -48.70 53.66 60.71
C ASN A 19 -48.76 53.44 62.23
N ALA A 20 -48.44 54.54 62.91
CA ALA A 20 -48.85 55.08 64.20
C ALA A 20 -49.83 54.35 65.18
N ILE A 21 -49.52 54.57 66.48
CA ILE A 21 -50.33 54.57 67.73
C ILE A 21 -50.63 53.21 68.41
N ALA A 22 -49.91 52.90 69.51
CA ALA A 22 -50.51 52.47 70.79
C ALA A 22 -49.48 52.43 71.96
N LYS A 23 -49.60 53.46 72.82
CA LYS A 23 -49.54 53.48 74.31
C LYS A 23 -48.28 53.06 75.08
N GLU A 24 -47.86 54.00 75.92
CA GLU A 24 -46.80 53.99 76.94
C GLU A 24 -46.89 52.82 77.94
N ALA A 25 -45.75 52.18 78.26
CA ALA A 25 -45.09 52.25 79.57
C ALA A 25 -43.92 51.24 79.68
N ASP A 26 -42.85 51.71 80.33
CA ASP A 26 -41.80 50.99 81.04
C ASP A 26 -40.48 50.54 80.35
N ASN A 27 -39.41 51.09 80.96
CA ASN A 27 -37.99 50.67 81.03
C ASN A 27 -37.00 51.05 79.92
N VAL A 28 -36.31 52.16 80.19
CA VAL A 28 -34.89 52.48 79.97
C VAL A 28 -34.07 51.49 79.12
N GLY A 29 -33.89 51.87 77.86
CA GLY A 29 -32.92 51.37 76.89
C GLY A 29 -33.06 52.24 75.64
N MET A 30 -32.00 52.46 74.85
CA MET A 30 -32.13 53.19 73.58
C MET A 30 -33.35 52.64 72.79
N PRO A 31 -34.22 53.48 72.20
CA PRO A 31 -35.50 53.07 71.60
C PRO A 31 -35.40 52.11 70.39
N GLN A 32 -34.19 51.60 70.11
CA GLN A 32 -33.88 50.60 69.09
C GLN A 32 -33.72 49.18 69.68
N MET A 33 -33.74 49.03 71.01
CA MET A 33 -33.59 47.75 71.73
C MET A 33 -34.88 47.31 72.43
N SER A 34 -36.03 47.76 71.92
CA SER A 34 -37.36 47.28 72.33
C SER A 34 -37.64 45.92 71.67
N PHE A 35 -37.61 44.84 72.48
CA PHE A 35 -37.90 43.46 72.05
C PHE A 35 -39.18 43.24 71.21
N PRO A 36 -40.28 44.01 71.37
CA PRO A 36 -41.46 43.88 70.52
C PRO A 36 -41.21 44.12 69.03
N ASP A 37 -40.20 44.94 68.67
CA ASP A 37 -39.94 45.34 67.27
C ASP A 37 -39.21 44.25 66.45
N PHE A 38 -38.53 43.29 67.11
CA PHE A 38 -37.81 42.19 66.45
C PHE A 38 -38.69 40.97 66.14
N MET A 39 -39.85 40.85 66.81
CA MET A 39 -40.75 39.69 66.66
C MET A 39 -41.27 39.53 65.21
N PRO A 40 -41.72 40.59 64.51
CA PRO A 40 -42.17 40.46 63.12
C PRO A 40 -41.05 40.04 62.15
N GLN A 41 -39.82 40.49 62.37
CA GLN A 41 -38.66 40.13 61.53
C GLN A 41 -38.30 38.64 61.66
N LEU A 42 -38.38 38.08 62.88
CA LEU A 42 -38.16 36.66 63.12
C LEU A 42 -39.25 35.78 62.50
N VAL A 43 -40.52 36.20 62.58
CA VAL A 43 -41.63 35.48 61.92
C VAL A 43 -41.42 35.43 60.41
N TRP A 44 -41.04 36.56 59.78
CA TRP A 44 -40.78 36.60 58.34
C TRP A 44 -39.52 35.82 57.95
N LEU A 45 -38.48 35.85 58.76
CA LEU A 45 -37.28 35.02 58.59
C LEU A 45 -37.64 33.52 58.61
N CYS A 46 -38.48 33.10 59.57
CA CYS A 46 -38.98 31.73 59.66
C CYS A 46 -39.89 31.33 58.51
N ILE A 47 -40.48 32.28 57.76
CA ILE A 47 -41.27 31.99 56.55
C ILE A 47 -40.37 31.91 55.32
N ILE A 48 -39.52 32.92 55.10
CA ILE A 48 -38.66 32.99 53.91
C ILE A 48 -37.56 31.94 53.92
N PHE A 49 -36.94 31.69 55.08
CA PHE A 49 -35.81 30.79 55.16
C PHE A 49 -36.16 29.36 54.71
N PRO A 50 -37.27 28.75 55.15
CA PRO A 50 -37.75 27.48 54.60
C PRO A 50 -38.09 27.55 53.11
N ILE A 51 -38.74 28.63 52.64
CA ILE A 51 -39.09 28.78 51.21
C ILE A 51 -37.84 28.74 50.33
N ILE A 52 -36.80 29.49 50.70
CA ILE A 52 -35.52 29.51 49.97
C ILE A 52 -34.80 28.17 50.13
N TYR A 53 -34.76 27.59 51.34
CA TYR A 53 -34.11 26.30 51.60
C TYR A 53 -34.73 25.18 50.75
N LEU A 54 -36.06 25.10 50.69
CA LEU A 54 -36.78 24.12 49.88
C LEU A 54 -36.52 24.36 48.38
N THR A 55 -36.52 25.62 47.93
CA THR A 55 -36.18 25.96 46.54
C THR A 55 -34.77 25.50 46.18
N MET A 56 -33.78 25.74 47.05
CA MET A 56 -32.40 25.31 46.85
C MET A 56 -32.29 23.78 46.83
N LYS A 57 -32.97 23.11 47.76
CA LYS A 57 -32.99 21.65 47.89
C LYS A 57 -33.59 20.96 46.66
N TYR A 58 -34.72 21.45 46.17
CA TYR A 58 -35.48 20.79 45.10
C TYR A 58 -35.17 21.29 43.69
N VAL A 59 -34.54 22.46 43.53
CA VAL A 59 -34.27 23.03 42.19
C VAL A 59 -32.78 23.20 41.91
N ALA A 60 -32.02 23.78 42.83
CA ALA A 60 -30.61 24.10 42.57
C ALA A 60 -29.71 22.87 42.64
N LEU A 61 -29.81 22.07 43.71
CA LEU A 61 -29.04 20.84 43.88
C LEU A 61 -29.22 19.83 42.74
N PRO A 62 -30.46 19.44 42.34
CA PRO A 62 -30.63 18.48 41.26
C PRO A 62 -30.09 19.00 39.93
N ARG A 63 -30.21 20.30 39.65
CA ARG A 63 -29.70 20.89 38.42
C ARG A 63 -28.17 20.91 38.35
N ILE A 64 -27.49 21.12 39.47
CA ILE A 64 -26.03 21.01 39.53
C ILE A 64 -25.58 19.55 39.38
N SER A 65 -26.28 18.62 40.06
CA SER A 65 -26.01 17.19 39.95
C SER A 65 -26.14 16.69 38.50
N GLU A 66 -27.20 17.08 37.79
CA GLU A 66 -27.42 16.70 36.40
C GLU A 66 -26.28 17.18 35.49
N ILE A 67 -25.78 18.40 35.69
CA ILE A 67 -24.65 18.94 34.90
C ILE A 67 -23.38 18.14 35.14
N ILE A 68 -23.08 17.78 36.39
CA ILE A 68 -21.88 16.99 36.73
C ILE A 68 -21.98 15.60 36.11
N THR A 69 -23.10 14.91 36.31
CA THR A 69 -23.33 13.58 35.72
C THR A 69 -23.27 13.60 34.20
N ASN A 70 -23.87 14.60 33.54
CA ASN A 70 -23.80 14.74 32.08
C ASN A 70 -22.36 14.93 31.58
N ARG A 71 -21.53 15.69 32.32
CA ARG A 71 -20.12 15.86 31.97
C ARG A 71 -19.32 14.58 32.16
N GLU A 72 -19.51 13.89 33.28
CA GLU A 72 -18.87 12.60 33.55
C GLU A 72 -19.25 11.56 32.50
N LEU A 73 -20.55 11.45 32.16
CA LEU A 73 -21.04 10.57 31.10
C LEU A 73 -20.43 10.94 29.75
N LYS A 74 -20.33 12.24 29.41
CA LYS A 74 -19.72 12.66 28.15
C LYS A 74 -18.24 12.28 28.10
N ILE A 75 -17.47 12.56 29.16
CA ILE A 75 -16.04 12.21 29.25
C ILE A 75 -15.85 10.71 29.16
N SER A 76 -16.65 9.93 29.90
CA SER A 76 -16.59 8.47 29.86
C SER A 76 -16.90 7.93 28.46
N ASN A 77 -17.95 8.43 27.81
CA ASN A 77 -18.29 8.06 26.44
C ASN A 77 -17.20 8.43 25.43
N ASP A 78 -16.63 9.64 25.55
CA ASP A 78 -15.55 10.09 24.66
C ASP A 78 -14.27 9.26 24.87
N LEU A 79 -13.96 8.88 26.11
CA LEU A 79 -12.85 7.97 26.44
C LEU A 79 -13.07 6.57 25.84
N SER A 80 -14.26 5.98 26.04
CA SER A 80 -14.58 4.66 25.49
C SER A 80 -14.55 4.65 23.96
N LYS A 81 -15.04 5.71 23.31
CA LYS A 81 -14.92 5.88 21.85
C LYS A 81 -13.46 6.00 21.41
N ALA A 82 -12.65 6.75 22.13
CA ALA A 82 -11.22 6.87 21.83
C ALA A 82 -10.49 5.52 21.95
N GLU A 83 -10.81 4.73 22.97
CA GLU A 83 -10.28 3.37 23.14
C GLU A 83 -10.74 2.42 22.03
N GLU A 84 -12.01 2.49 21.63
CA GLU A 84 -12.54 1.70 20.52
C GLU A 84 -11.85 2.06 19.19
N ILE A 85 -11.70 3.35 18.91
CA ILE A 85 -10.97 3.84 17.73
C ILE A 85 -9.52 3.38 17.78
N LYS A 86 -8.85 3.47 18.94
CA LYS A 86 -7.48 2.98 19.11
C LYS A 86 -7.37 1.49 18.80
N LYS A 87 -8.29 0.66 19.32
CA LYS A 87 -8.33 -0.78 19.00
C LYS A 87 -8.55 -1.04 17.52
N LYS A 88 -9.44 -0.29 16.86
CA LYS A 88 -9.66 -0.40 15.41
C LYS A 88 -8.41 -0.03 14.62
N ILE A 89 -7.72 1.04 15.00
CA ILE A 89 -6.45 1.44 14.37
C ILE A 89 -5.39 0.35 14.54
N GLU A 90 -5.26 -0.22 15.75
CA GLU A 90 -4.33 -1.31 16.01
C GLU A 90 -4.64 -2.56 15.17
N GLN A 91 -5.91 -2.93 15.06
CA GLN A 91 -6.35 -4.01 14.18
C GLN A 91 -6.02 -3.73 12.71
N ILE A 92 -6.37 -2.55 12.20
CA ILE A 92 -6.09 -2.16 10.82
C ILE A 92 -4.57 -2.13 10.56
N ASN A 93 -3.77 -1.64 11.51
CA ASN A 93 -2.31 -1.65 11.39
C ASN A 93 -1.76 -3.07 11.32
N ASN A 94 -2.28 -3.99 12.14
CA ASN A 94 -1.88 -5.39 12.10
C ASN A 94 -2.26 -6.06 10.77
N GLU A 95 -3.48 -5.83 10.28
CA GLU A 95 -3.94 -6.32 8.97
C GLU A 95 -3.10 -5.74 7.82
N HIS A 96 -2.78 -4.44 7.88
CA HIS A 96 -1.94 -3.76 6.91
C HIS A 96 -0.51 -4.31 6.91
N GLN A 97 0.07 -4.55 8.10
CA GLN A 97 1.39 -5.14 8.22
C GLN A 97 1.42 -6.58 7.67
N ALA A 98 0.39 -7.38 7.96
CA ALA A 98 0.25 -8.72 7.40
C ALA A 98 0.08 -8.69 5.87
N ALA A 99 -0.65 -7.72 5.33
CA ALA A 99 -0.80 -7.53 3.89
C ALA A 99 0.52 -7.14 3.21
N ILE A 100 1.33 -6.26 3.83
CA ILE A 100 2.67 -5.92 3.35
C ILE A 100 3.57 -7.16 3.35
N GLU A 101 3.56 -7.95 4.42
CA GLU A 101 4.38 -9.16 4.51
C GLU A 101 4.00 -10.19 3.44
N LYS A 102 2.69 -10.44 3.28
CA LYS A 102 2.17 -11.32 2.22
C LYS A 102 2.57 -10.83 0.83
N THR A 103 2.41 -9.53 0.55
CA THR A 103 2.81 -8.94 -0.74
C THR A 103 4.31 -9.11 -0.99
N ASN A 104 5.15 -8.91 0.03
CA ASN A 104 6.59 -9.11 -0.09
C ASN A 104 6.95 -10.59 -0.35
N GLN A 105 6.23 -11.53 0.24
CA GLN A 105 6.38 -12.96 -0.05
C GLN A 105 5.98 -13.28 -1.50
N GLU A 106 4.84 -12.78 -1.96
CA GLU A 106 4.37 -12.94 -3.34
C GLU A 106 5.36 -12.33 -4.35
N ILE A 107 5.90 -11.14 -4.07
CA ILE A 107 6.94 -10.52 -4.91
C ILE A 107 8.17 -11.44 -5.00
N LYS A 108 8.66 -11.97 -3.87
CA LYS A 108 9.81 -12.88 -3.87
C LYS A 108 9.54 -14.13 -4.69
N GLU A 109 8.36 -14.72 -4.58
CA GLU A 109 7.96 -15.86 -5.40
C GLU A 109 7.90 -15.52 -6.88
N ILE A 110 7.30 -14.38 -7.24
CA ILE A 110 7.20 -13.92 -8.63
C ILE A 110 8.59 -13.70 -9.21
N VAL A 111 9.49 -13.02 -8.48
CA VAL A 111 10.87 -12.80 -8.91
C VAL A 111 11.61 -14.13 -9.10
N SER A 112 11.45 -15.08 -8.18
CA SER A 112 12.02 -16.42 -8.32
C SER A 112 11.48 -17.15 -9.55
N LYS A 113 10.16 -17.13 -9.77
CA LYS A 113 9.51 -17.73 -10.94
C LYS A 113 9.97 -17.09 -12.25
N ILE A 114 10.14 -15.76 -12.29
CA ILE A 114 10.66 -15.03 -13.45
C ILE A 114 12.10 -15.45 -13.74
N ASN A 115 12.97 -15.48 -12.72
CA ASN A 115 14.36 -15.89 -12.91
C ASN A 115 14.46 -17.31 -13.44
N ILE A 116 13.70 -18.26 -12.88
CA ILE A 116 13.67 -19.65 -13.37
C ILE A 116 13.20 -19.68 -14.83
N LYS A 117 12.08 -19.03 -15.16
CA LYS A 117 11.56 -18.98 -16.53
C LYS A 117 12.55 -18.36 -17.51
N MET A 118 13.20 -17.26 -17.14
CA MET A 118 14.21 -16.59 -17.96
C MET A 118 15.40 -17.51 -18.22
N HIS A 119 15.92 -18.19 -17.20
CA HIS A 119 17.00 -19.15 -17.38
C HIS A 119 16.60 -20.31 -18.29
N THR A 120 15.42 -20.91 -18.07
CA THR A 120 14.92 -22.00 -18.92
C THR A 120 14.71 -21.56 -20.37
N GLU A 121 14.15 -20.37 -20.60
CA GLU A 121 13.94 -19.84 -21.95
C GLU A 121 15.28 -19.49 -22.63
N ALA A 122 16.24 -18.94 -21.89
CA ALA A 122 17.58 -18.67 -22.38
C ALA A 122 18.32 -19.96 -22.77
N GLU A 123 18.28 -21.00 -21.93
CA GLU A 123 18.85 -22.32 -22.23
C GLU A 123 18.20 -22.95 -23.46
N LYS A 124 16.87 -22.83 -23.59
CA LYS A 124 16.16 -23.32 -24.77
C LYS A 124 16.61 -22.60 -26.03
N LYS A 125 16.65 -21.26 -26.03
CA LYS A 125 17.13 -20.47 -27.17
C LYS A 125 18.58 -20.78 -27.53
N LEU A 126 19.45 -21.00 -26.53
CA LEU A 126 20.83 -21.41 -26.77
C LEU A 126 20.91 -22.79 -27.44
N LYS A 127 20.13 -23.77 -26.97
CA LYS A 127 20.05 -25.10 -27.60
C LYS A 127 19.52 -25.05 -29.02
N ASP A 128 18.44 -24.30 -29.24
CA ASP A 128 17.83 -24.13 -30.56
C ASP A 128 18.83 -23.48 -31.54
N CYS A 129 19.51 -22.40 -31.11
CA CYS A 129 20.56 -21.75 -31.90
C CYS A 129 21.75 -22.68 -32.18
N GLN A 130 22.20 -23.45 -31.19
CA GLN A 130 23.28 -24.42 -31.39
C GLN A 130 22.89 -25.50 -32.40
N SER A 131 21.65 -25.99 -32.35
CA SER A 131 21.13 -26.95 -33.33
C SER A 131 21.11 -26.35 -34.73
N GLU A 132 20.60 -25.12 -34.89
CA GLU A 132 20.54 -24.43 -36.18
C GLU A 132 21.94 -24.19 -36.76
N ILE A 133 22.90 -23.80 -35.92
CA ILE A 133 24.31 -23.65 -36.32
C ILE A 133 24.89 -24.98 -36.78
N ASN A 134 24.67 -26.06 -36.03
CA ASN A 134 25.17 -27.39 -36.40
C ASN A 134 24.57 -27.86 -37.74
N ASP A 135 23.25 -27.71 -37.92
CA ASP A 135 22.56 -28.05 -39.17
C ASP A 135 23.10 -27.24 -40.35
N LYS A 136 23.41 -25.96 -40.13
CA LYS A 136 24.00 -25.10 -41.16
C LYS A 136 25.43 -25.52 -41.50
N ILE A 137 26.25 -25.85 -40.51
CA ILE A 137 27.61 -26.38 -40.72
C ILE A 137 27.55 -27.68 -41.52
N GLU A 138 26.63 -28.59 -41.19
CA GLU A 138 26.47 -29.85 -41.93
C GLU A 138 26.03 -29.63 -43.38
N LYS A 139 25.07 -28.73 -43.62
CA LYS A 139 24.64 -28.37 -44.97
C LYS A 139 25.77 -27.76 -45.80
N GLU A 140 26.52 -26.82 -45.23
CA GLU A 140 27.66 -26.21 -45.92
C GLU A 140 28.79 -27.21 -46.16
N LYS A 141 29.06 -28.12 -45.22
CA LYS A 141 30.02 -29.21 -45.41
C LYS A 141 29.63 -30.12 -46.57
N ASN A 142 28.36 -30.55 -46.62
CA ASN A 142 27.84 -31.39 -47.70
C ASN A 142 27.87 -30.66 -49.06
N LYS A 143 27.65 -29.34 -49.06
CA LYS A 143 27.75 -28.53 -50.27
C LYS A 143 29.20 -28.41 -50.75
N LEU A 144 30.13 -28.15 -49.83
CA LEU A 144 31.56 -28.09 -50.12
C LEU A 144 32.08 -29.42 -50.67
N GLU A 145 31.65 -30.55 -50.10
CA GLU A 145 32.02 -31.88 -50.58
C GLU A 145 31.54 -32.11 -52.03
N LYS A 146 30.30 -31.74 -52.35
CA LYS A 146 29.79 -31.78 -53.73
C LYS A 146 30.54 -30.85 -54.68
N GLU A 147 30.89 -29.64 -54.25
CA GLU A 147 31.68 -28.70 -55.05
C GLU A 147 33.11 -29.24 -55.30
N ILE A 148 33.72 -29.91 -54.32
CA ILE A 148 35.01 -30.58 -54.48
C ILE A 148 34.90 -31.75 -55.47
N ASP A 149 33.85 -32.57 -55.37
CA ASP A 149 33.62 -33.67 -56.30
C ASP A 149 33.41 -33.18 -57.75
N ASP A 150 32.58 -32.15 -57.94
CA ASP A 150 32.34 -31.54 -59.26
C ASP A 150 33.60 -30.87 -59.82
N PHE A 151 34.37 -30.18 -58.97
CA PHE A 151 35.66 -29.60 -59.34
C PHE A 151 36.65 -30.68 -59.80
N ASN A 152 36.76 -31.80 -59.06
CA ASN A 152 37.61 -32.93 -59.44
C ASN A 152 37.17 -33.56 -60.77
N LEU A 153 35.86 -33.75 -60.99
CA LEU A 153 35.34 -34.24 -62.27
C LEU A 153 35.66 -33.30 -63.43
N ASN A 154 35.47 -32.00 -63.25
CA ASN A 154 35.81 -30.99 -64.25
C ASN A 154 37.33 -30.96 -64.52
N LEU A 155 38.17 -31.07 -63.50
CA LEU A 155 39.62 -31.14 -63.64
C LEU A 155 40.08 -32.38 -64.41
N ASN A 156 39.47 -33.55 -64.14
CA ASN A 156 39.74 -34.78 -64.90
C ASN A 156 39.33 -34.66 -66.37
N ASN A 157 38.18 -34.03 -66.64
CA ASN A 157 37.72 -33.78 -68.01
C ASN A 157 38.65 -32.82 -68.76
N ILE A 158 39.04 -31.69 -68.14
CA ILE A 158 39.99 -30.73 -68.72
C ILE A 158 41.34 -31.41 -68.98
N SER A 159 41.84 -32.19 -68.03
CA SER A 159 43.12 -32.91 -68.19
C SER A 159 43.06 -33.91 -69.34
N SER A 160 41.95 -34.66 -69.46
CA SER A 160 41.72 -35.59 -70.58
C SER A 160 41.65 -34.85 -71.92
N GLU A 161 40.95 -33.70 -71.97
CA GLU A 161 40.84 -32.86 -73.16
C GLU A 161 42.20 -32.28 -73.59
N ILE A 162 43.03 -31.84 -72.64
CA ILE A 162 44.39 -31.36 -72.92
C ILE A 162 45.25 -32.50 -73.49
N VAL A 163 45.19 -33.69 -72.89
CA VAL A 163 45.94 -34.86 -73.36
C VAL A 163 45.47 -35.29 -74.76
N GLU A 164 44.17 -35.30 -75.02
CA GLU A 164 43.60 -35.60 -76.34
C GLU A 164 44.02 -34.57 -77.40
N ASN A 165 43.99 -33.28 -77.06
CA ASN A 165 44.45 -32.19 -77.93
C ASN A 165 45.96 -32.25 -78.21
N ILE A 166 46.77 -32.66 -77.23
CA ILE A 166 48.21 -32.85 -77.44
C ILE A 166 48.45 -34.06 -78.36
N ILE A 167 47.84 -35.22 -78.08
CA ILE A 167 48.08 -36.44 -78.86
C ILE A 167 47.60 -36.29 -80.30
N SER A 168 46.43 -35.68 -80.54
CA SER A 168 45.91 -35.40 -81.89
C SER A 168 46.77 -34.42 -82.71
N LYS A 169 47.59 -33.59 -82.07
CA LYS A 169 48.57 -32.72 -82.74
C LYS A 169 49.85 -33.45 -83.17
N PHE A 170 50.17 -34.57 -82.54
CA PHE A 170 51.38 -35.35 -82.80
C PHE A 170 51.13 -36.65 -83.59
N TYR A 171 49.91 -37.19 -83.58
CA TYR A 171 49.49 -38.37 -84.34
C TYR A 171 48.23 -38.04 -85.16
N ASP A 172 48.27 -38.34 -86.47
CA ASP A 172 47.20 -38.05 -87.46
C ASP A 172 45.97 -38.98 -87.35
N ASP A 173 45.96 -39.90 -86.36
CA ASP A 173 44.86 -40.84 -86.13
C ASP A 173 44.31 -40.70 -84.70
N LYS A 174 42.98 -40.58 -84.59
CA LYS A 174 42.28 -40.26 -83.33
C LYS A 174 42.42 -41.42 -82.33
N PRO A 175 43.04 -41.23 -81.16
CA PRO A 175 43.10 -42.28 -80.15
C PRO A 175 41.70 -42.53 -79.56
N ASP A 176 41.48 -43.76 -79.11
CA ASP A 176 40.27 -44.12 -78.37
C ASP A 176 40.20 -43.36 -77.04
N SER A 177 39.22 -42.45 -76.95
CA SER A 177 38.88 -41.60 -75.79
C SER A 177 38.79 -42.39 -74.47
N SER A 178 38.39 -43.66 -74.54
CA SER A 178 38.25 -44.55 -73.38
C SER A 178 39.60 -44.90 -72.71
N ILE A 179 40.65 -45.11 -73.52
CA ILE A 179 41.98 -45.53 -73.02
C ILE A 179 42.73 -44.36 -72.38
N ILE A 180 42.54 -43.14 -72.91
CA ILE A 180 43.13 -41.92 -72.36
C ILE A 180 42.54 -41.63 -70.98
N LYS A 181 41.21 -41.66 -70.84
CA LYS A 181 40.54 -41.46 -69.53
C LYS A 181 41.03 -42.46 -68.49
N SER A 182 41.06 -43.75 -68.84
CA SER A 182 41.55 -44.82 -67.95
C SER A 182 42.99 -44.60 -67.46
N LYS A 183 43.92 -44.21 -68.34
CA LYS A 183 45.31 -43.95 -67.91
C LYS A 183 45.45 -42.67 -67.10
N VAL A 184 44.71 -41.62 -67.42
CA VAL A 184 44.71 -40.37 -66.65
C VAL A 184 44.18 -40.62 -65.24
N ASP A 185 43.05 -41.34 -65.10
CA ASP A 185 42.48 -41.69 -63.80
C ASP A 185 43.45 -42.51 -62.95
N MET A 186 44.15 -43.50 -63.55
CA MET A 186 45.14 -44.32 -62.87
C MET A 186 46.36 -43.53 -62.35
N TYR A 187 46.82 -42.51 -63.08
CA TYR A 187 47.89 -41.62 -62.61
C TYR A 187 47.42 -40.65 -61.52
N ILE A 188 46.16 -40.20 -61.57
CA ILE A 188 45.58 -39.33 -60.52
C ILE A 188 45.44 -40.10 -59.20
N GLU A 189 45.06 -41.38 -59.25
CA GLU A 189 44.86 -42.24 -58.08
C GLU A 189 46.19 -42.63 -57.40
N SER A 190 47.29 -42.70 -58.17
CA SER A 190 48.66 -42.86 -57.67
C SER A 190 49.11 -41.71 -56.76
N TYR A 191 48.67 -40.46 -57.02
CA TYR A 191 49.06 -39.28 -56.24
C TYR A 191 48.19 -39.06 -54.98
N LYS A 192 47.04 -39.74 -54.88
CA LYS A 192 46.11 -39.61 -53.74
C LYS A 192 46.47 -40.52 -52.56
N ASN A 193 47.37 -41.50 -52.77
CA ASN A 193 47.76 -42.54 -51.82
C ASN A 193 49.19 -42.38 -51.24
N GLU A 194 49.92 -41.31 -51.59
CA GLU A 194 51.10 -40.80 -50.86
C GLU A 194 50.69 -39.69 -49.89
#